data_AF-A0A448YK11-F1
#
_entry.id   AF-A0A448YK11-F1
#
_cell.length_a   1.000
_cell.length_b   1.000
_cell.length_c   1.000
_cell.angle_alpha   90.00
_cell.angle_beta   90.00
_cell.angle_gamma   90.00
#
_symmetry.space_group_name_H-M   'P 1'
#
loop_
_entity.id
_entity.type
_entity.pdbx_description
1 polymer ?
#
loop_
_entity_poly.entity_id
_entity_poly.type
_entity_poly.pdbx_seq_one_letter_code
_entity_poly.pdbx_strand_id
1 'polypeptide(L)'
;MLASRLALRAVRPAIFRPAYLSVRSISPIGLRFLATKAPETPKADPKTKAATLIDAIPGNNALTKTGTLATATAATVYALSEGLYVVNDETLLVVTFFSFVYLIIKTVAPMYGEMAKDRLASVTKLLNDARADHVQAVKDRINQVSSLKDVVSTTKALFEMSKETAALEAETFELKQKVDVAADAKSVLDSWVRYEAQVRQLQQQQLSSTVIKKVQQDLKDPKFQENLLAESISEVERLFAKER
;
A
#
# COMPACT_ATOMS: atom_id res chain seq x y z
N MET A 1 -4.46 -49.22 15.04
CA MET A 1 -5.21 -50.00 14.03
C MET A 1 -6.08 -49.03 13.24
N LEU A 2 -5.72 -48.78 11.97
CA LEU A 2 -6.53 -48.00 11.03
C LEU A 2 -7.77 -48.81 10.64
N ALA A 3 -8.96 -48.28 10.92
CA ALA A 3 -10.23 -48.75 10.36
C ALA A 3 -10.89 -47.53 9.70
N SER A 4 -10.80 -47.42 8.37
CA SER A 4 -11.81 -47.90 7.42
C SER A 4 -13.13 -47.16 7.56
N ARG A 5 -13.39 -46.20 6.66
CA ARG A 5 -14.67 -46.01 5.93
C ARG A 5 -14.40 -45.31 4.60
N LEU A 6 -14.19 -46.12 3.56
CA LEU A 6 -14.30 -45.69 2.15
C LEU A 6 -15.78 -45.44 1.86
N ALA A 7 -16.17 -44.20 1.59
CA ALA A 7 -17.51 -43.88 1.12
C ALA A 7 -17.55 -44.06 -0.42
N LEU A 8 -18.13 -45.18 -0.87
CA LEU A 8 -18.53 -45.37 -2.26
C LEU A 8 -19.64 -44.37 -2.62
N ARG A 9 -19.31 -43.37 -3.44
CA ARG A 9 -20.29 -42.45 -4.03
C ARG A 9 -20.88 -43.12 -5.27
N ALA A 10 -22.13 -43.56 -5.15
CA ALA A 10 -22.91 -44.15 -6.23
C ALA A 10 -23.11 -43.15 -7.38
N VAL A 11 -22.75 -43.54 -8.60
CA VAL A 11 -23.08 -42.86 -9.85
C VAL A 11 -24.48 -43.31 -10.27
N ARG A 12 -25.44 -42.38 -10.31
CA ARG A 12 -26.77 -42.61 -10.89
C ARG A 12 -26.71 -42.41 -12.41
N PRO A 13 -27.22 -43.34 -13.23
CA PRO A 13 -27.46 -43.08 -14.65
C PRO A 13 -28.68 -42.15 -14.79
N ALA A 14 -28.51 -41.03 -15.48
CA ALA A 14 -29.63 -40.17 -15.88
C ALA A 14 -30.38 -40.85 -17.03
N ILE A 15 -31.60 -41.26 -16.73
CA ILE A 15 -32.55 -41.89 -17.66
C ILE A 15 -33.01 -40.83 -18.67
N PHE A 16 -32.79 -41.12 -19.96
CA PHE A 16 -33.40 -40.40 -21.08
C PHE A 16 -34.92 -40.51 -21.02
N ARG A 17 -35.61 -39.38 -20.86
CA ARG A 17 -37.06 -39.27 -21.07
C ARG A 17 -37.32 -38.84 -22.53
N PRO A 18 -38.09 -39.60 -23.33
CA PRO A 18 -38.57 -39.12 -24.62
C PRO A 18 -39.76 -38.20 -24.35
N ALA A 19 -39.56 -36.89 -24.48
CA ALA A 19 -40.67 -35.95 -24.54
C ALA A 19 -41.30 -36.06 -25.93
N TYR A 20 -42.39 -36.83 -26.00
CA TYR A 20 -43.56 -36.67 -26.86
C TYR A 20 -43.42 -35.67 -28.03
N LEU A 21 -43.51 -36.24 -29.24
CA LEU A 21 -43.81 -35.58 -30.49
C LEU A 21 -45.01 -34.63 -30.34
N SER A 22 -44.74 -33.32 -30.33
CA SER A 22 -45.77 -32.33 -30.59
C SER A 22 -46.10 -32.40 -32.08
N VAL A 23 -47.25 -33.01 -32.39
CA VAL A 23 -47.89 -33.00 -33.70
C VAL A 23 -48.16 -31.55 -34.07
N ARG A 24 -47.32 -30.99 -34.94
CA ARG A 24 -47.53 -29.67 -35.52
C ARG A 24 -48.63 -29.79 -36.57
N SER A 25 -49.73 -29.09 -36.34
CA SER A 25 -50.92 -29.06 -37.20
C SER A 25 -50.58 -28.75 -38.65
N ILE A 26 -51.21 -29.50 -39.55
CA ILE A 26 -51.30 -29.25 -40.99
C ILE A 26 -51.82 -27.83 -41.24
N SER A 27 -51.05 -27.00 -41.95
CA SER A 27 -51.51 -25.70 -42.43
C SER A 27 -52.43 -25.88 -43.64
N PRO A 28 -53.66 -25.34 -43.66
CA PRO A 28 -54.47 -25.36 -44.87
C PRO A 28 -53.92 -24.38 -45.91
N ILE A 29 -53.78 -24.88 -47.13
CA ILE A 29 -53.60 -24.11 -48.36
C ILE A 29 -54.83 -23.19 -48.51
N GLY A 30 -54.59 -21.88 -48.48
CA GLY A 30 -55.62 -20.86 -48.59
C GLY A 30 -55.04 -19.45 -48.59
N LEU A 31 -54.71 -18.96 -49.78
CA LEU A 31 -54.32 -17.58 -50.06
C LEU A 31 -55.39 -16.59 -49.58
N ARG A 32 -55.10 -15.86 -48.49
CA ARG A 32 -55.61 -14.50 -48.25
C ARG A 32 -54.50 -13.67 -47.59
N PHE A 33 -53.95 -12.73 -48.36
CA PHE A 33 -53.03 -11.72 -47.87
C PHE A 33 -53.83 -10.69 -47.05
N LEU A 34 -54.16 -11.04 -45.81
CA LEU A 34 -54.73 -10.12 -44.83
C LEU A 34 -53.57 -9.51 -44.03
N ALA A 35 -53.42 -8.20 -44.17
CA ALA A 35 -52.44 -7.39 -43.48
C ALA A 35 -52.68 -7.41 -41.95
N THR A 36 -52.15 -8.41 -41.27
CA THR A 36 -51.99 -8.37 -39.81
C THR A 36 -50.63 -7.77 -39.49
N LYS A 37 -50.64 -6.64 -38.80
CA LYS A 37 -49.47 -5.86 -38.37
C LYS A 37 -48.38 -6.75 -37.77
N ALA A 38 -47.26 -6.86 -38.48
CA ALA A 38 -45.99 -7.32 -37.93
C ALA A 38 -45.40 -6.25 -37.00
N PRO A 39 -44.49 -6.60 -36.06
CA PRO A 39 -43.93 -5.66 -35.09
C PRO A 39 -43.30 -4.45 -35.80
N GLU A 40 -43.60 -3.25 -35.32
CA GLU A 40 -43.20 -1.98 -35.94
C GLU A 40 -41.68 -1.75 -35.85
N THR A 41 -40.92 -2.32 -36.79
CA THR A 41 -39.66 -1.70 -37.23
C THR A 41 -40.03 -0.43 -38.00
N PRO A 42 -39.40 0.73 -37.76
CA PRO A 42 -39.68 1.93 -38.53
C PRO A 42 -39.56 1.61 -40.02
N LYS A 43 -40.66 1.71 -40.78
CA LYS A 43 -40.61 1.62 -42.23
C LYS A 43 -39.87 2.87 -42.70
N ALA A 44 -38.54 2.83 -42.72
CA ALA A 44 -37.73 3.92 -43.24
C ALA A 44 -38.21 4.26 -44.65
N ASP A 45 -38.37 5.57 -44.91
CA ASP A 45 -38.95 6.08 -46.13
C ASP A 45 -38.29 5.45 -47.36
N PRO A 46 -39.06 5.02 -48.38
CA PRO A 46 -38.48 4.44 -49.59
C PRO A 46 -37.40 5.32 -50.23
N LYS A 47 -37.54 6.65 -50.09
CA LYS A 47 -36.57 7.65 -50.54
C LYS A 47 -35.22 7.57 -49.81
N THR A 48 -35.24 7.34 -48.49
CA THR A 48 -34.00 7.26 -47.69
C THR A 48 -33.28 5.95 -47.91
N LYS A 49 -34.00 4.83 -48.08
CA LYS A 49 -33.40 3.55 -48.47
C LYS A 49 -32.80 3.58 -49.87
N ALA A 50 -33.51 4.16 -50.84
CA ALA A 50 -32.98 4.32 -52.20
C ALA A 50 -31.70 5.18 -52.21
N ALA A 51 -31.66 6.26 -51.42
CA ALA A 51 -30.46 7.08 -51.25
C ALA A 51 -29.29 6.24 -50.70
N THR A 52 -29.50 5.43 -49.64
CA THR A 52 -28.43 4.57 -49.10
C THR A 52 -27.91 3.52 -50.10
N LEU A 53 -28.76 3.02 -51.00
CA LEU A 53 -28.37 2.08 -52.05
C LEU A 53 -27.55 2.75 -53.14
N ILE A 54 -27.91 3.98 -53.53
CA ILE A 54 -27.15 4.79 -54.49
C ILE A 54 -25.80 5.18 -53.89
N ASP A 55 -25.77 5.51 -52.59
CA ASP A 55 -24.55 5.91 -51.91
C ASP A 55 -23.54 4.76 -51.75
N ALA A 56 -24.01 3.51 -51.61
CA ALA A 56 -23.17 2.32 -51.55
C ALA A 56 -22.46 1.98 -52.88
N ILE A 57 -22.87 2.57 -54.01
CA ILE A 57 -22.23 2.35 -55.31
C ILE A 57 -20.88 3.08 -55.36
N PRO A 58 -19.79 2.44 -55.82
CA PRO A 58 -18.48 3.08 -55.96
C PRO A 58 -18.56 4.31 -56.87
N GLY A 59 -18.16 5.47 -56.36
CA GLY A 59 -18.15 6.73 -57.12
C GLY A 59 -18.31 7.95 -56.22
N ASN A 60 -17.58 9.03 -56.52
CA ASN A 60 -17.56 10.24 -55.71
C ASN A 60 -18.58 11.31 -56.17
N ASN A 61 -19.16 11.17 -57.37
CA ASN A 61 -20.09 12.14 -57.97
C ASN A 61 -21.46 11.52 -58.25
N ALA A 62 -22.54 12.31 -58.10
CA ALA A 62 -23.92 11.87 -58.34
C ALA A 62 -24.13 11.35 -59.77
N LEU A 63 -23.51 11.99 -60.76
CA LEU A 63 -23.54 11.56 -62.16
C LEU A 63 -22.88 10.19 -62.37
N THR A 64 -21.81 9.88 -61.63
CA THR A 64 -21.12 8.59 -61.72
C THR A 64 -21.93 7.49 -61.05
N LYS A 65 -22.58 7.77 -59.92
CA LYS A 65 -23.45 6.80 -59.21
C LYS A 65 -24.69 6.44 -60.03
N THR A 66 -25.37 7.42 -60.61
CA THR A 66 -26.53 7.17 -61.49
C THR A 66 -26.10 6.60 -62.84
N GLY A 67 -24.97 7.07 -63.38
CA GLY A 67 -24.40 6.60 -64.62
C GLY A 67 -24.03 5.12 -64.57
N THR A 68 -23.30 4.68 -63.53
CA THR A 68 -22.90 3.26 -63.37
C THR A 68 -24.10 2.33 -63.16
N LEU A 69 -25.11 2.74 -62.39
CA LEU A 69 -26.33 1.95 -62.23
C LEU A 69 -27.11 1.85 -63.53
N ALA A 70 -27.27 2.97 -64.25
CA ALA A 70 -27.98 3.01 -65.52
C ALA A 70 -27.26 2.21 -66.61
N THR A 71 -25.94 2.34 -66.71
CA THR A 71 -25.14 1.56 -67.68
C THR A 71 -25.09 0.08 -67.33
N ALA A 72 -24.95 -0.29 -66.05
CA ALA A 72 -25.01 -1.69 -65.64
C ALA A 72 -26.37 -2.31 -65.97
N THR A 73 -27.46 -1.60 -65.66
CA THR A 73 -28.82 -2.07 -65.98
C THR A 73 -29.01 -2.19 -67.49
N ALA A 74 -28.63 -1.17 -68.26
CA ALA A 74 -28.71 -1.22 -69.73
C ALA A 74 -27.86 -2.36 -70.32
N ALA A 75 -26.65 -2.57 -69.81
CA ALA A 75 -25.78 -3.66 -70.22
C ALA A 75 -26.38 -5.04 -69.90
N THR A 76 -27.02 -5.21 -68.74
CA THR A 76 -27.70 -6.48 -68.40
C THR A 76 -28.90 -6.76 -69.30
N VAL A 77 -29.73 -5.74 -69.60
CA VAL A 77 -30.86 -5.89 -70.52
C VAL A 77 -30.37 -6.20 -71.93
N TYR A 78 -29.32 -5.51 -72.38
CA TYR A 78 -28.69 -5.77 -73.67
C TYR A 78 -28.12 -7.20 -73.77
N ALA A 79 -27.42 -7.67 -72.74
CA ALA A 79 -26.86 -9.02 -72.70
C ALA A 79 -27.94 -10.11 -72.74
N LEU A 80 -29.10 -9.87 -72.13
CA LEU A 80 -30.26 -10.77 -72.22
C LEU A 80 -30.95 -10.68 -73.58
N SER A 81 -31.09 -9.48 -74.13
CA SER A 81 -31.78 -9.24 -75.41
C SER A 81 -31.05 -9.83 -76.61
N GLU A 82 -29.72 -9.73 -76.65
CA GLU A 82 -28.88 -10.27 -77.73
C GLU A 82 -28.51 -11.75 -77.52
N GLY A 83 -28.98 -12.36 -76.43
CA GLY A 83 -28.65 -13.75 -76.10
C GLY A 83 -27.18 -13.99 -75.73
N LEU A 84 -26.42 -12.93 -75.40
CA LEU A 84 -25.04 -13.07 -74.86
C LEU A 84 -25.04 -13.90 -73.57
N TYR A 85 -26.13 -13.90 -72.82
CA TYR A 85 -26.37 -14.81 -71.71
C TYR A 85 -27.54 -15.76 -72.02
N VAL A 86 -27.24 -17.05 -72.21
CA VAL A 86 -28.24 -18.09 -72.43
C VAL A 86 -28.62 -18.70 -71.09
N VAL A 87 -29.92 -18.64 -70.76
CA VAL A 87 -30.46 -19.28 -69.55
C VAL A 87 -30.44 -20.80 -69.73
N ASN A 88 -29.41 -21.44 -69.19
CA ASN A 88 -29.24 -22.89 -69.16
C ASN A 88 -29.39 -23.44 -67.72
N ASP A 89 -29.35 -24.76 -67.56
CA ASP A 89 -29.45 -25.45 -66.26
C ASP A 89 -28.39 -24.95 -65.24
N GLU A 90 -27.19 -24.60 -65.71
CA GLU A 90 -26.12 -24.03 -64.87
C GLU A 90 -26.48 -22.69 -64.23
N THR A 91 -27.44 -21.94 -64.79
CA THR A 91 -27.87 -20.65 -64.21
C THR A 91 -28.58 -20.84 -62.87
N LEU A 92 -29.28 -21.96 -62.69
CA LEU A 92 -29.90 -22.34 -61.42
C LEU A 92 -28.82 -22.70 -60.38
N LEU A 93 -27.75 -23.38 -60.80
CA LEU A 93 -26.59 -23.66 -59.96
C LEU A 93 -25.91 -22.36 -59.52
N VAL A 94 -25.70 -21.41 -60.44
CA VAL A 94 -25.08 -20.12 -60.14
C VAL A 94 -25.91 -19.32 -59.12
N VAL A 95 -27.24 -19.24 -59.32
CA VAL A 95 -28.13 -18.53 -58.39
C VAL A 95 -28.11 -19.17 -56.99
N THR A 96 -28.19 -20.49 -56.91
CA THR A 96 -28.16 -21.20 -55.63
C THR A 96 -26.80 -21.07 -54.93
N PHE A 97 -25.69 -21.15 -55.68
CA PHE A 97 -24.34 -20.92 -55.16
C PHE A 97 -24.18 -19.52 -54.58
N PHE A 98 -24.58 -18.46 -55.31
CA PHE A 98 -24.50 -17.10 -54.79
C PHE A 98 -25.43 -16.86 -53.60
N SER A 99 -26.62 -17.46 -53.58
CA SER A 99 -27.51 -17.39 -52.42
C SER A 99 -26.88 -18.05 -51.18
N PHE A 100 -26.19 -19.17 -51.36
CA PHE A 100 -25.50 -19.87 -50.29
C PHE A 100 -24.28 -19.09 -49.79
N VAL A 101 -23.47 -18.55 -50.70
CA VAL A 101 -22.33 -17.68 -50.36
C VAL A 101 -22.82 -16.44 -49.60
N TYR A 102 -23.91 -15.82 -50.03
CA TYR A 102 -24.50 -14.68 -49.34
C TYR A 102 -24.92 -15.02 -47.91
N LEU A 103 -25.56 -16.17 -47.69
CA LEU A 103 -25.92 -16.64 -46.35
C LEU A 103 -24.69 -16.91 -45.48
N ILE A 104 -23.63 -17.50 -46.03
CA ILE A 104 -22.35 -17.72 -45.32
C ILE A 104 -21.73 -16.39 -44.93
N ILE A 105 -21.60 -15.44 -45.86
CA ILE A 105 -21.01 -14.14 -45.56
C ILE A 105 -21.80 -13.45 -44.46
N LYS A 106 -23.14 -13.52 -44.49
CA LYS A 106 -23.97 -12.89 -43.47
C LYS A 106 -23.87 -13.53 -42.09
N THR A 107 -23.63 -14.84 -42.02
CA THR A 107 -23.68 -15.61 -40.75
C THR A 107 -22.29 -15.94 -40.20
N VAL A 108 -21.39 -16.42 -41.05
CA VAL A 108 -20.06 -16.91 -40.66
C VAL A 108 -19.04 -15.77 -40.62
N ALA A 109 -19.11 -14.79 -41.51
CA ALA A 109 -18.14 -13.68 -41.51
C ALA A 109 -18.13 -12.86 -40.20
N PRO A 110 -19.28 -12.46 -39.60
CA PRO A 110 -19.24 -11.75 -38.31
C PRO A 110 -18.69 -12.65 -37.20
N MET A 111 -19.06 -13.93 -37.16
CA MET A 111 -18.58 -14.89 -36.16
C MET A 111 -17.06 -15.09 -36.25
N TYR A 112 -16.51 -15.24 -37.46
CA TYR A 112 -15.07 -15.34 -37.66
C TYR A 112 -14.36 -14.02 -37.34
N GLY A 113 -14.98 -12.88 -37.66
CA GLY A 113 -14.46 -11.55 -37.34
C GLY A 113 -14.32 -11.30 -35.85
N GLU A 114 -15.31 -11.71 -35.04
CA GLU A 114 -15.25 -11.62 -33.58
C GLU A 114 -14.18 -12.56 -33.01
N MET A 115 -14.15 -13.82 -33.46
CA MET A 115 -13.12 -14.78 -33.04
C MET A 115 -11.70 -14.28 -33.37
N ALA A 116 -11.49 -13.69 -34.55
CA ALA A 116 -10.21 -13.13 -34.96
C ALA A 116 -9.81 -11.94 -34.08
N LYS A 117 -10.76 -11.04 -33.77
CA LYS A 117 -10.53 -9.90 -32.86
C LYS A 117 -10.15 -10.37 -31.46
N ASP A 118 -10.84 -11.37 -30.91
CA ASP A 118 -10.55 -11.91 -29.58
C ASP A 118 -9.15 -12.53 -29.49
N ARG A 119 -8.74 -13.25 -30.53
CA ARG A 119 -7.38 -13.81 -30.62
C ARG A 119 -6.33 -12.70 -30.71
N LEU A 120 -6.57 -11.69 -31.54
CA LEU A 120 -5.65 -10.56 -31.69
C LEU A 120 -5.56 -9.76 -30.38
N ALA A 121 -6.67 -9.53 -29.69
CA ALA A 121 -6.71 -8.87 -28.40
C ALA A 121 -5.94 -9.67 -27.33
N SER A 122 -6.11 -11.00 -27.30
CA SER A 122 -5.40 -11.88 -26.37
C SER A 122 -3.90 -11.86 -26.58
N VAL A 123 -3.44 -11.93 -27.84
CA VAL A 123 -2.00 -11.85 -28.18
C VAL A 123 -1.43 -10.48 -27.85
N THR A 124 -2.15 -9.41 -28.17
CA THR A 124 -1.72 -8.03 -27.87
C THR A 124 -1.63 -7.81 -26.36
N LYS A 125 -2.62 -8.28 -25.60
CA LYS A 125 -2.61 -8.21 -24.14
C LYS A 125 -1.42 -8.97 -23.56
N LEU A 126 -1.22 -10.23 -23.96
CA LEU A 126 -0.08 -11.04 -23.51
C LEU A 126 1.26 -10.34 -23.77
N LEU A 127 1.43 -9.74 -24.95
CA LEU A 127 2.66 -9.03 -25.31
C LEU A 127 2.87 -7.76 -24.47
N ASN A 128 1.80 -7.03 -24.17
CA ASN A 128 1.86 -5.84 -23.32
C ASN A 128 2.14 -6.21 -21.85
N ASP A 129 1.47 -7.25 -21.34
CA ASP A 129 1.67 -7.77 -19.99
C ASP A 129 3.11 -8.28 -19.83
N ALA A 130 3.64 -9.06 -20.79
CA ALA A 130 5.02 -9.54 -20.76
C ALA A 130 6.05 -8.39 -20.78
N ARG A 131 5.78 -7.29 -21.50
CA ARG A 131 6.62 -6.09 -21.47
C ARG A 131 6.59 -5.41 -20.10
N ALA A 132 5.40 -5.27 -19.51
CA ALA A 132 5.24 -4.68 -18.19
C ALA A 132 5.93 -5.53 -17.11
N ASP A 133 5.75 -6.84 -17.13
CA ASP A 133 6.38 -7.80 -16.21
C ASP A 133 7.90 -7.78 -16.33
N HIS A 134 8.44 -7.73 -17.56
CA HIS A 134 9.89 -7.63 -17.75
C HIS A 134 10.44 -6.31 -17.19
N VAL A 135 9.76 -5.19 -17.42
CA VAL A 135 10.17 -3.89 -16.85
C VAL A 135 10.09 -3.93 -15.32
N GLN A 136 9.07 -4.56 -14.74
CA GLN A 136 8.93 -4.70 -13.30
C GLN A 136 10.04 -5.58 -12.71
N ALA A 137 10.32 -6.74 -13.31
CA ALA A 137 11.40 -7.62 -12.87
C ALA A 137 12.77 -6.93 -12.91
N VAL A 138 13.03 -6.10 -13.93
CA VAL A 138 14.25 -5.30 -14.02
C VAL A 138 14.29 -4.25 -12.91
N LYS A 139 13.17 -3.55 -12.63
CA LYS A 139 13.09 -2.59 -11.51
C LYS A 139 13.32 -3.26 -10.16
N ASP A 140 12.73 -4.42 -9.93
CA ASP A 140 12.90 -5.18 -8.69
C ASP A 140 14.37 -5.60 -8.52
N ARG A 141 15.02 -6.04 -9.60
CA ARG A 141 16.45 -6.35 -9.58
C ARG A 141 17.32 -5.12 -9.31
N ILE A 142 16.98 -3.97 -9.88
CA ILE A 142 17.68 -2.70 -9.59
C ILE A 142 17.54 -2.34 -8.12
N ASN A 143 16.34 -2.46 -7.53
CA ASN A 143 16.12 -2.16 -6.12
C ASN A 143 16.92 -3.10 -5.20
N GLN A 144 16.95 -4.40 -5.52
CA GLN A 144 17.77 -5.38 -4.81
C GLN A 144 19.26 -5.01 -4.88
N VAL A 145 19.78 -4.74 -6.08
CA VAL A 145 21.20 -4.35 -6.25
C VAL A 145 21.50 -3.00 -5.60
N SER A 146 20.56 -2.06 -5.60
CA SER A 146 20.72 -0.75 -4.94
C SER A 146 20.90 -0.90 -3.43
N SER A 147 20.16 -1.80 -2.78
CA SER A 147 20.36 -2.07 -1.35
C SER A 147 21.75 -2.63 -1.02
N LEU A 148 22.40 -3.31 -1.97
CA LEU A 148 23.76 -3.82 -1.80
C LEU A 148 24.84 -2.73 -1.91
N LYS A 149 24.51 -1.58 -2.53
CA LYS A 149 25.44 -0.44 -2.64
C LYS A 149 25.82 0.13 -1.27
N ASP A 150 24.87 0.15 -0.33
CA ASP A 150 25.04 0.76 0.99
C ASP A 150 25.72 -0.18 2.02
N VAL A 151 25.95 -1.45 1.66
CA VAL A 151 26.60 -2.42 2.57
C VAL A 151 28.05 -2.04 2.88
N VAL A 152 28.76 -1.45 1.92
CA VAL A 152 30.17 -1.04 2.11
C VAL A 152 30.27 0.15 3.05
N SER A 153 29.40 1.15 2.92
CA SER A 153 29.39 2.32 3.80
C SER A 153 28.93 1.96 5.21
N THR A 154 27.87 1.16 5.35
CA THR A 154 27.40 0.67 6.66
C THR A 154 28.44 -0.19 7.37
N THR A 155 29.15 -1.07 6.65
CA THR A 155 30.25 -1.86 7.25
C THR A 155 31.37 -0.97 7.76
N LYS A 156 31.79 0.04 6.99
CA LYS A 156 32.78 1.03 7.47
C LYS A 156 32.28 1.79 8.70
N ALA A 157 31.02 2.22 8.71
CA ALA A 157 30.41 2.89 9.85
C ALA A 157 30.38 1.99 11.10
N LEU A 158 30.10 0.69 10.95
CA LEU A 158 30.16 -0.27 12.07
C LEU A 158 31.59 -0.45 12.61
N PHE A 159 32.61 -0.45 11.74
CA PHE A 159 34.00 -0.50 12.18
C PHE A 159 34.45 0.77 12.90
N GLU A 160 34.10 1.95 12.38
CA GLU A 160 34.39 3.21 13.06
C GLU A 160 33.63 3.32 14.39
N MET A 161 32.35 2.95 14.44
CA MET A 161 31.58 2.89 15.69
C MET A 161 32.25 1.95 16.71
N SER A 162 32.73 0.78 16.28
CA SER A 162 33.44 -0.15 17.18
C SER A 162 34.75 0.46 17.71
N LYS A 163 35.47 1.23 16.88
CA LYS A 163 36.71 1.89 17.26
C LYS A 163 36.49 3.07 18.20
N GLU A 164 35.48 3.89 17.91
CA GLU A 164 35.05 4.99 18.77
C GLU A 164 34.56 4.48 20.13
N THR A 165 33.80 3.38 20.14
CA THR A 165 33.34 2.74 21.39
C THR A 165 34.52 2.30 22.25
N ALA A 166 35.51 1.62 21.66
CA ALA A 166 36.71 1.19 22.39
C ALA A 166 37.54 2.37 22.93
N ALA A 167 37.63 3.47 22.17
CA ALA A 167 38.32 4.68 22.62
C ALA A 167 37.59 5.36 23.79
N LEU A 168 36.26 5.50 23.68
CA LEU A 168 35.44 6.09 24.74
C LEU A 168 35.41 5.23 26.01
N GLU A 169 35.42 3.91 25.89
CA GLU A 169 35.55 3.00 27.04
C GLU A 169 36.89 3.20 27.77
N ALA A 170 37.99 3.33 27.02
CA ALA A 170 39.31 3.59 27.60
C ALA A 170 39.36 4.95 28.32
N GLU A 171 38.88 6.02 27.69
CA GLU A 171 38.82 7.36 28.30
C GLU A 171 37.93 7.36 29.55
N THR A 172 36.77 6.71 29.49
CA THR A 172 35.85 6.58 30.62
C THR A 172 36.51 5.82 31.77
N PHE A 173 37.29 4.78 31.48
CA PHE A 173 38.00 4.01 32.48
C PHE A 173 39.09 4.84 33.17
N GLU A 174 39.88 5.61 32.42
CA GLU A 174 40.88 6.53 32.99
C GLU A 174 40.25 7.61 33.87
N LEU A 175 39.17 8.24 33.38
CA LEU A 175 38.43 9.25 34.13
C LEU A 175 37.86 8.66 35.42
N LYS A 176 37.31 7.45 35.36
CA LYS A 176 36.77 6.76 36.54
C LYS A 176 37.86 6.48 37.57
N GLN A 177 39.03 5.97 37.15
CA GLN A 177 40.16 5.77 38.07
C GLN A 177 40.60 7.08 38.74
N LYS A 178 40.67 8.18 37.99
CA LYS A 178 41.02 9.51 38.55
C LYS A 178 40.00 9.98 39.58
N VAL A 179 38.71 9.79 39.31
CA VAL A 179 37.62 10.15 40.23
C VAL A 179 37.63 9.28 41.47
N ASP A 180 37.84 7.97 41.33
CA ASP A 180 37.89 7.03 42.47
C ASP A 180 39.05 7.38 43.41
N VAL A 181 40.25 7.64 42.87
CA VAL A 181 41.40 8.07 43.68
C VAL A 181 41.15 9.42 44.36
N ALA A 182 40.52 10.38 43.65
CA ALA A 182 40.17 11.66 44.23
C ALA A 182 39.10 11.53 45.34
N ALA A 183 38.14 10.61 45.17
CA ALA A 183 37.11 10.32 46.16
C ALA A 183 37.71 9.66 47.41
N ASP A 184 38.64 8.72 47.26
CA ASP A 184 39.35 8.10 48.38
C ASP A 184 40.17 9.12 49.16
N ALA A 185 40.94 9.96 48.45
CA ALA A 185 41.72 11.04 49.08
C ALA A 185 40.82 12.03 49.83
N LYS A 186 39.67 12.39 49.25
CA LYS A 186 38.67 13.24 49.91
C LYS A 186 38.09 12.56 51.15
N SER A 187 37.72 11.28 51.06
CA SER A 187 37.17 10.53 52.19
C SER A 187 38.16 10.47 53.36
N VAL A 188 39.45 10.26 53.08
CA VAL A 188 40.51 10.34 54.09
C VAL A 188 40.56 11.73 54.70
N LEU A 189 40.61 12.80 53.89
CA LEU A 189 40.64 14.18 54.39
C LEU A 189 39.41 14.52 55.24
N ASP A 190 38.21 14.16 54.79
CA ASP A 190 36.96 14.37 55.53
C ASP A 190 36.97 13.62 56.86
N SER A 191 37.59 12.42 56.92
CA SER A 191 37.77 11.67 58.18
C SER A 191 38.70 12.39 59.16
N TRP A 192 39.79 13.01 58.67
CA TRP A 192 40.70 13.81 59.48
C TRP A 192 40.04 15.07 60.00
N VAL A 193 39.31 15.79 59.15
CA VAL A 193 38.54 16.99 59.55
C VAL A 193 37.50 16.63 60.60
N ARG A 194 36.79 15.50 60.42
CA ARG A 194 35.81 15.01 61.40
C ARG A 194 36.47 14.64 62.72
N TYR A 195 37.64 14.01 62.70
CA TYR A 195 38.42 13.69 63.90
C TYR A 195 38.86 14.97 64.62
N GLU A 196 39.40 15.95 63.90
CA GLU A 196 39.82 17.23 64.47
C GLU A 196 38.66 17.99 65.11
N ALA A 197 37.50 18.05 64.43
CA ALA A 197 36.30 18.66 64.97
C ALA A 197 35.84 17.97 66.27
N GLN A 198 35.90 16.64 66.35
CA GLN A 198 35.59 15.89 67.56
C GLN A 198 36.58 16.18 68.70
N VAL A 199 37.89 16.22 68.40
CA VAL A 199 38.92 16.55 69.39
C VAL A 199 38.72 17.97 69.94
N ARG A 200 38.48 18.96 69.05
CA ARG A 200 38.18 20.35 69.45
C ARG A 200 36.93 20.41 70.34
N GLN A 201 35.86 19.69 69.98
CA GLN A 201 34.64 19.64 70.78
C GLN A 201 34.88 19.03 72.17
N LEU A 202 35.63 17.92 72.24
CA LEU A 202 35.97 17.27 73.51
C LEU A 202 36.86 18.17 74.38
N GLN A 203 37.84 18.86 73.79
CA GLN A 203 38.66 19.84 74.50
C GLN A 203 37.82 21.00 75.04
N GLN A 204 36.90 21.54 74.26
CA GLN A 204 35.98 22.59 74.71
C GLN A 204 35.06 22.11 75.84
N GLN A 205 34.57 20.87 75.79
CA GLN A 205 33.79 20.25 76.87
C GLN A 205 34.63 20.04 78.15
N GLN A 206 35.88 19.58 78.01
CA GLN A 206 36.79 19.41 79.15
C GLN A 206 37.17 20.75 79.77
N LEU A 207 37.53 21.75 78.96
CA LEU A 207 37.84 23.10 79.41
C LEU A 207 36.63 23.75 80.10
N SER A 208 35.44 23.71 79.49
CA SER A 208 34.23 24.25 80.10
C SER A 208 33.88 23.55 81.41
N SER A 209 33.96 22.22 81.48
CA SER A 209 33.73 21.49 82.74
C SER A 209 34.75 21.82 83.83
N THR A 210 36.02 22.04 83.46
CA THR A 210 37.10 22.42 84.39
C THR A 210 36.91 23.84 84.90
N VAL A 211 36.57 24.78 84.02
CA VAL A 211 36.26 26.17 84.38
C VAL A 211 35.03 26.21 85.29
N ILE A 212 33.95 25.51 84.94
CA ILE A 212 32.73 25.44 85.77
C ILE A 212 33.06 24.86 87.16
N LYS A 213 33.83 23.77 87.24
CA LYS A 213 34.25 23.19 88.53
C LYS A 213 35.11 24.15 89.35
N LYS A 214 36.06 24.84 88.72
CA LYS A 214 36.92 25.83 89.39
C LYS A 214 36.10 27.00 89.93
N VAL A 215 35.20 27.56 89.13
CA VAL A 215 34.27 28.62 89.58
C VAL A 215 33.38 28.13 90.73
N GLN A 216 32.82 26.91 90.66
CA GLN A 216 32.05 26.33 91.75
C GLN A 216 32.86 26.10 93.03
N GLN A 217 34.17 25.84 92.92
CA GLN A 217 35.08 25.70 94.05
C GLN A 217 35.46 27.06 94.64
N ASP A 218 35.78 28.04 93.80
CA ASP A 218 36.09 29.42 94.21
C ASP A 218 34.88 30.06 94.91
N LEU A 219 33.65 29.77 94.47
CA LEU A 219 32.40 30.20 95.13
C LEU A 219 32.21 29.63 96.55
N LYS A 220 32.93 28.55 96.92
CA LYS A 220 32.89 27.99 98.28
C LYS A 220 33.96 28.57 99.20
N ASP A 221 34.92 29.34 98.67
CA ASP A 221 35.97 29.96 99.49
C ASP A 221 35.39 31.19 100.22
N PRO A 222 35.45 31.25 101.57
CA PRO A 222 34.90 32.36 102.34
C PRO A 222 35.53 33.72 101.96
N LYS A 223 36.80 33.76 101.56
CA LYS A 223 37.45 35.02 101.14
C LYS A 223 36.88 35.56 99.84
N PHE A 224 36.51 34.68 98.90
CA PHE A 224 35.88 35.10 97.65
C PHE A 224 34.44 35.55 97.88
N GLN A 225 33.70 34.89 98.77
CA GLN A 225 32.34 35.31 99.16
C GLN A 225 32.33 36.69 99.80
N GLU A 226 33.26 36.98 100.72
CA GLU A 226 33.39 38.31 101.34
C GLU A 226 33.71 39.40 100.31
N ASN A 227 34.65 39.14 99.40
CA ASN A 227 34.99 40.08 98.32
C ASN A 227 33.83 40.31 97.35
N LEU A 228 33.10 39.25 96.97
CA LEU A 228 31.92 39.36 96.10
C LEU A 228 30.78 40.11 96.78
N LEU A 229 30.55 39.88 98.07
CA LEU A 229 29.55 40.62 98.85
C LEU A 229 29.94 42.10 98.96
N ALA A 230 31.21 42.41 99.21
CA ALA A 230 31.71 43.78 99.22
C ALA A 230 31.55 44.47 97.86
N GLU A 231 31.87 43.78 96.76
CA GLU A 231 31.69 44.30 95.40
C GLU A 231 30.21 44.48 95.06
N SER A 232 29.35 43.51 95.41
CA SER A 232 27.90 43.60 95.23
C SER A 232 27.29 44.76 96.03
N ILE A 233 27.74 44.98 97.27
CA ILE A 233 27.34 46.14 98.08
C ILE A 233 27.79 47.45 97.40
N SER A 234 29.02 47.51 96.89
CA SER A 234 29.53 48.69 96.18
C SER A 234 28.75 48.99 94.88
N GLU A 235 28.29 47.96 94.17
CA GLU A 235 27.49 48.12 92.95
C GLU A 235 26.05 48.56 93.26
N VAL A 236 25.47 48.02 94.34
CA VAL A 236 24.19 48.48 94.87
C VAL A 236 24.27 49.94 95.36
N GLU A 237 25.33 50.31 96.08
CA GLU A 237 25.59 51.70 96.49
C GLU A 237 25.73 52.63 95.28
N ARG A 238 26.38 52.19 94.19
CA ARG A 238 26.45 52.93 92.92
C ARG A 238 25.11 53.07 92.21
N LEU A 239 24.26 52.04 92.21
CA LEU A 239 22.92 52.10 91.63
C LEU A 239 22.02 53.08 92.42
N PHE A 240 22.06 53.03 93.75
CA PHE A 240 21.31 53.98 94.60
C PHE A 240 21.86 55.40 94.55
N ALA A 241 23.17 55.60 94.33
CA ALA A 241 23.76 56.91 94.08
C ALA A 241 23.40 57.49 92.69
N LYS A 242 22.88 56.66 91.77
CA LYS A 242 22.47 57.04 90.41
C LYS A 242 20.96 57.26 90.27
N GLU A 243 20.15 56.78 91.22
CA GLU A 243 18.70 57.01 91.31
C GLU A 243 18.31 58.22 92.19
N ARG A 244 19.25 59.15 92.43
CA ARG A 244 18.96 60.51 92.92
C ARG A 244 19.41 61.56 91.91
#